data_AF-A0A7M7L8P3-F1
#
_entry.id   AF-A0A7M7L8P3-F1
#
_cell.length_a   1.000
_cell.length_b   1.000
_cell.length_c   1.000
_cell.angle_alpha   90.00
_cell.angle_beta   90.00
_cell.angle_gamma   90.00
#
_symmetry.space_group_name_H-M   'P 1'
#
loop_
_entity.id
_entity.type
_entity.pdbx_description
1 polymer ?
#
loop_
_entity_poly.entity_id
_entity_poly.type
_entity_poly.pdbx_seq_one_letter_code
_entity_poly.pdbx_strand_id
1 'polypeptide(L)'
;MKLNKPGIDLTGEYRCVISTFADEQSASAFMVVYSTEDKFDIVHTKKTIDDKDRVEITCVAEGLYPQPILDIIIEGVLEKQTAKPTIMLRADGLYDILSRTALLDEDLPEAATVKCLLGIPKVNYNVSHEIVYYPGNFAVQSSIKMALINIFN
;
A
#
# COMPACT_ATOMS: atom_id res chain seq x y z
N MET A 1 -22.48 23.53 6.62
CA MET A 1 -21.37 23.04 7.46
C MET A 1 -20.08 23.07 6.66
N LYS A 2 -18.96 23.50 7.25
CA LYS A 2 -17.62 23.42 6.63
C LYS A 2 -16.68 22.68 7.57
N LEU A 3 -16.03 21.64 7.07
CA LEU A 3 -15.00 20.89 7.79
C LEU A 3 -13.63 21.34 7.28
N ASN A 4 -12.70 21.68 8.18
CA ASN A 4 -11.34 22.07 7.81
C ASN A 4 -10.39 20.98 8.30
N LYS A 5 -9.73 20.28 7.37
CA LYS A 5 -8.80 19.16 7.66
C LYS A 5 -9.42 18.12 8.61
N PRO A 6 -10.52 17.46 8.21
CA PRO A 6 -11.17 16.48 9.06
C PRO A 6 -10.25 15.28 9.36
N GLY A 7 -10.28 14.80 10.61
CA GLY A 7 -9.62 13.55 11.01
C GLY A 7 -10.52 12.33 10.82
N ILE A 8 -9.95 11.13 10.99
CA ILE A 8 -10.66 9.86 10.82
C ILE A 8 -11.82 9.70 11.82
N ASP A 9 -11.73 10.38 12.97
CA ASP A 9 -12.74 10.47 14.03
C ASP A 9 -14.05 11.13 13.56
N LEU A 10 -13.99 11.85 12.43
CA LEU A 10 -15.15 12.45 11.79
C LEU A 10 -15.84 11.52 10.78
N THR A 11 -15.42 10.26 10.66
CA THR A 11 -16.18 9.24 9.93
C THR A 11 -17.48 8.91 10.66
N GLY A 12 -18.62 8.98 9.97
CA GLY A 12 -19.91 8.68 10.59
C GLY A 12 -21.12 9.15 9.79
N GLU A 13 -22.29 9.03 10.41
CA GLU A 13 -23.54 9.55 9.86
C GLU A 13 -23.67 11.05 10.19
N TYR A 14 -23.90 11.84 9.15
CA TYR A 14 -24.16 13.27 9.24
C TYR A 14 -25.60 13.54 8.91
N ARG A 15 -26.28 14.30 9.78
CA ARG A 15 -27.66 14.72 9.57
C ARG A 15 -27.73 16.23 9.37
N CYS A 16 -28.30 16.65 8.25
CA CYS A 16 -28.71 18.01 8.03
C CYS A 16 -30.16 18.17 8.53
N VAL A 17 -30.42 19.18 9.36
CA VAL A 17 -31.75 19.53 9.83
C VAL A 17 -32.01 20.99 9.48
N ILE A 18 -33.12 21.25 8.78
CA ILE A 18 -33.57 22.58 8.40
C ILE A 18 -34.91 22.80 9.06
N SER A 19 -34.94 23.69 10.04
CA SER A 19 -36.16 24.05 10.78
C SER A 19 -36.62 25.45 10.37
N THR A 20 -37.90 25.55 10.03
CA THR A 20 -38.61 26.80 9.76
C THR A 20 -39.68 27.02 10.84
N PHE A 21 -40.40 28.15 10.80
CA PHE A 21 -41.49 28.39 11.74
C PHE A 21 -42.65 27.37 11.63
N ALA A 22 -42.85 26.76 10.45
CA ALA A 22 -43.98 25.88 10.17
C ALA A 22 -43.63 24.39 10.09
N ASP A 23 -42.37 24.05 9.80
CA ASP A 23 -41.95 22.67 9.53
C ASP A 23 -40.45 22.46 9.79
N GLU A 24 -40.08 21.19 10.01
CA GLU A 24 -38.71 20.71 10.13
C GLU A 24 -38.46 19.57 9.14
N GLN A 25 -37.42 19.73 8.32
CA GLN A 25 -36.96 18.70 7.40
C GLN A 25 -35.57 18.23 7.77
N SER A 26 -35.31 16.93 7.59
CA SER A 26 -33.99 16.37 7.83
C SER A 26 -33.59 15.35 6.78
N ALA A 27 -32.28 15.23 6.55
CA ALA A 27 -31.67 14.22 5.69
C ALA A 27 -30.35 13.75 6.29
N SER A 28 -30.08 12.46 6.22
CA SER A 28 -28.83 11.84 6.70
C SER A 28 -27.99 11.29 5.56
N ALA A 29 -26.67 11.37 5.70
CA ALA A 29 -25.69 10.77 4.80
C ALA A 29 -24.48 10.26 5.57
N PHE A 30 -23.91 9.13 5.17
CA PHE A 30 -22.70 8.59 5.78
C PHE A 30 -21.45 9.15 5.08
N MET A 31 -20.50 9.68 5.85
CA MET A 31 -19.22 10.20 5.36
C MET A 31 -18.08 9.33 5.90
N VAL A 32 -17.15 8.94 5.03
CA VAL A 32 -15.90 8.27 5.39
C VAL A 32 -14.74 9.24 5.19
N VAL A 33 -14.01 9.52 6.25
CA VAL A 33 -12.70 10.16 6.17
C VAL A 33 -11.66 9.05 6.11
N TYR A 34 -10.78 9.08 5.11
CA TYR A 34 -9.75 8.08 4.90
C TYR A 34 -8.36 8.70 5.00
N SER A 35 -7.41 7.89 5.42
CA SER A 35 -5.98 8.20 5.43
C SER A 35 -5.27 7.28 4.45
N THR A 36 -4.49 7.86 3.55
CA THR A 36 -3.61 7.12 2.65
C THR A 36 -2.31 6.77 3.36
N GLU A 37 -1.39 6.14 2.65
CA GLU A 37 -0.09 5.78 3.17
C GLU A 37 0.76 7.01 3.56
N ASP A 38 1.33 6.99 4.76
CA ASP A 38 2.45 7.87 5.14
C ASP A 38 3.78 7.34 4.56
N LYS A 39 3.83 6.02 4.35
CA LYS A 39 4.99 5.28 3.83
C LYS A 39 4.50 4.04 3.09
N PHE A 40 5.11 3.75 1.94
CA PHE A 40 4.82 2.56 1.15
C PHE A 40 6.06 2.07 0.40
N ASP A 41 6.68 1.02 0.93
CA ASP A 41 7.99 0.53 0.48
C ASP A 41 7.96 -0.95 0.10
N ILE A 42 8.85 -1.29 -0.84
CA ILE A 42 9.19 -2.67 -1.19
C ILE A 42 10.62 -2.95 -0.73
N VAL A 43 10.79 -3.95 0.12
CA VAL A 43 12.09 -4.39 0.63
C VAL A 43 12.34 -5.81 0.16
N HIS A 44 13.52 -6.08 -0.39
CA HIS A 44 13.95 -7.42 -0.74
C HIS A 44 15.21 -7.79 0.03
N THR A 45 15.30 -9.05 0.46
CA THR A 45 16.48 -9.57 1.19
C THR A 45 16.88 -10.91 0.59
N LYS A 46 18.12 -11.03 0.14
CA LYS A 46 18.70 -12.29 -0.33
C LYS A 46 19.09 -13.16 0.87
N LYS A 47 18.79 -14.45 0.81
CA LYS A 47 19.15 -15.47 1.79
C LYS A 47 19.61 -16.72 1.07
N THR A 48 20.78 -17.25 1.43
CA THR A 48 21.27 -18.53 0.93
C THR A 48 21.02 -19.59 2.00
N ILE A 49 20.24 -20.63 1.68
CA ILE A 49 19.91 -21.73 2.60
C ILE A 49 20.05 -23.03 1.81
N ASP A 50 20.80 -23.99 2.34
CA ASP A 50 21.06 -25.29 1.70
C ASP A 50 21.61 -25.17 0.26
N ASP A 51 22.59 -24.29 0.07
CA ASP A 51 23.21 -23.96 -1.24
C ASP A 51 22.24 -23.41 -2.31
N LYS A 52 21.05 -22.96 -1.88
CA LYS A 52 20.06 -22.33 -2.76
C LYS A 52 19.82 -20.87 -2.38
N ASP A 53 19.92 -20.00 -3.38
CA ASP A 53 19.61 -18.59 -3.23
C ASP A 53 18.10 -18.37 -3.24
N ARG A 54 17.64 -17.60 -2.26
CA ARG A 54 16.25 -17.19 -2.07
C ARG A 54 16.18 -15.69 -1.91
N VAL A 55 15.09 -15.11 -2.39
CA VAL A 55 14.72 -13.74 -2.10
C VAL A 55 13.46 -13.71 -1.25
N GLU A 56 13.51 -12.95 -0.17
CA GLU A 56 12.34 -12.58 0.62
C GLU A 56 11.92 -11.17 0.22
N ILE A 57 10.71 -11.04 -0.33
CA ILE A 57 10.10 -9.77 -0.70
C ILE A 57 9.10 -9.40 0.38
N THR A 58 9.21 -8.18 0.89
CA THR A 58 8.31 -7.61 1.89
C THR A 58 7.79 -6.27 1.40
N CYS A 59 6.47 -6.14 1.30
CA CYS A 59 5.80 -4.86 1.09
C CYS A 59 5.33 -4.33 2.45
N VAL A 60 5.55 -3.05 2.74
CA VAL A 60 5.12 -2.40 3.99
C VAL A 60 4.40 -1.11 3.65
N ALA A 61 3.23 -0.89 4.25
CA ALA A 61 2.53 0.38 4.20
C ALA A 61 2.03 0.78 5.59
N GLU A 62 2.06 2.08 5.87
CA GLU A 62 1.81 2.64 7.21
C GLU A 62 0.82 3.81 7.17
N GLY A 63 0.05 4.01 8.25
CA GLY A 63 -0.80 5.20 8.43
C GLY A 63 -2.16 5.16 7.71
N LEU A 64 -2.68 3.97 7.42
CA LEU A 64 -3.84 3.77 6.55
C LEU A 64 -5.16 3.75 7.31
N TYR A 65 -6.22 4.28 6.72
CA TYR A 65 -7.58 4.12 7.25
C TYR A 65 -8.60 4.32 6.14
N PRO A 66 -9.72 3.58 6.09
CA PRO A 66 -10.08 2.38 6.86
C PRO A 66 -9.15 1.18 6.62
N GLN A 67 -9.50 -0.01 7.17
CA GLN A 67 -8.67 -1.22 7.06
C GLN A 67 -8.23 -1.50 5.61
N PRO A 68 -6.91 -1.58 5.33
CA PRO A 68 -6.37 -1.75 3.98
C PRO A 68 -6.24 -3.22 3.56
N ILE A 69 -5.91 -3.42 2.29
CA ILE A 69 -5.43 -4.68 1.70
C ILE A 69 -4.08 -4.46 1.03
N LEU A 70 -3.23 -5.49 1.01
CA LEU A 70 -1.88 -5.41 0.43
C LEU A 70 -1.49 -6.74 -0.21
N ASP A 71 -1.33 -6.72 -1.53
CA ASP A 71 -0.99 -7.89 -2.34
C ASP A 71 0.38 -7.73 -3.00
N ILE A 72 1.10 -8.85 -3.17
CA ILE A 72 2.37 -8.91 -3.90
C ILE A 72 2.12 -9.68 -5.20
N ILE A 73 2.44 -9.05 -6.33
CA ILE A 73 2.36 -9.63 -7.66
C ILE A 73 3.78 -9.67 -8.23
N ILE A 74 4.16 -10.81 -8.80
CA ILE A 74 5.45 -10.98 -9.45
C ILE A 74 5.20 -11.49 -10.85
N GLU A 75 5.57 -10.70 -11.85
CA GLU A 75 5.31 -11.05 -13.24
C GLU A 75 6.08 -12.31 -13.64
N GLY A 76 5.40 -13.22 -14.36
CA GLY A 76 6.00 -14.48 -14.82
C GLY A 76 6.05 -15.59 -13.77
N VAL A 77 5.65 -15.34 -12.52
CA VAL A 77 5.55 -16.37 -11.48
C VAL A 77 4.09 -16.72 -11.24
N LEU A 78 3.74 -18.00 -11.35
CA LEU A 78 2.40 -18.48 -11.00
C LEU A 78 2.16 -18.23 -9.50
N GLU A 79 1.04 -17.59 -9.15
CA GLU A 79 0.69 -17.18 -7.78
C GLU A 79 0.94 -18.30 -6.76
N LYS A 80 2.14 -18.32 -6.15
CA LYS A 80 2.31 -18.99 -4.86
C LYS A 80 1.52 -18.15 -3.88
N GLN A 81 0.65 -18.80 -3.10
CA GLN A 81 -0.21 -18.12 -2.12
C GLN A 81 0.64 -17.17 -1.27
N THR A 82 0.53 -15.87 -1.54
CA THR A 82 1.10 -14.85 -0.68
C THR A 82 0.47 -15.05 0.69
N ALA A 83 1.31 -15.14 1.73
CA ALA A 83 0.80 -15.27 3.08
C ALA A 83 -0.16 -14.11 3.35
N LYS A 84 -1.26 -14.38 4.09
CA LYS A 84 -2.20 -13.32 4.46
C LYS A 84 -1.42 -12.14 5.06
N PRO A 85 -1.69 -10.90 4.62
CA PRO A 85 -0.96 -9.75 5.14
C PRO A 85 -1.18 -9.64 6.65
N THR A 86 -0.12 -9.24 7.35
CA THR A 86 -0.19 -8.89 8.77
C THR A 86 -0.73 -7.47 8.87
N ILE A 87 -1.86 -7.31 9.53
CA ILE A 87 -2.51 -6.02 9.76
C ILE A 87 -2.38 -5.68 11.25
N MET A 88 -1.89 -4.48 11.54
CA MET A 88 -1.72 -3.96 12.89
C MET A 88 -2.52 -2.67 13.05
N LEU A 89 -3.41 -2.62 14.03
CA LEU A 89 -4.12 -1.39 14.41
C LEU A 89 -3.25 -0.61 15.42
N ARG A 90 -2.92 0.63 15.08
CA ARG A 90 -2.18 1.57 15.93
C ARG A 90 -3.09 2.18 17.01
N ALA A 91 -2.47 2.78 18.02
CA ALA A 91 -3.18 3.48 19.10
C ALA A 91 -3.95 4.73 18.62
N ASP A 92 -3.53 5.34 17.51
CA ASP A 92 -4.20 6.49 16.88
C ASP A 92 -5.40 6.08 15.98
N GLY A 93 -5.67 4.78 15.85
CA GLY A 93 -6.74 4.24 15.02
C GLY A 93 -6.37 3.99 13.56
N LEU A 94 -5.14 4.29 13.14
CA LEU A 94 -4.63 3.98 11.81
C LEU A 94 -4.12 2.53 11.73
N TYR A 95 -4.00 2.01 10.50
CA TYR A 95 -3.53 0.67 10.22
C TYR A 95 -2.15 0.69 9.58
N ASP A 96 -1.31 -0.23 10.04
CA ASP A 96 -0.12 -0.67 9.33
C ASP A 96 -0.38 -2.04 8.73
N ILE A 97 0.16 -2.27 7.54
CA ILE A 97 0.00 -3.52 6.82
C ILE A 97 1.32 -3.96 6.22
N LEU A 98 1.61 -5.25 6.36
CA LEU A 98 2.81 -5.88 5.85
C LEU A 98 2.44 -7.18 5.13
N SER A 99 2.93 -7.34 3.92
CA SER A 99 2.82 -8.58 3.16
C SER A 99 4.21 -9.12 2.85
N ARG A 100 4.37 -10.44 2.83
CA ARG A 100 5.66 -11.08 2.60
C ARG A 100 5.53 -12.35 1.79
N THR A 101 6.46 -12.57 0.88
CA THR A 101 6.64 -13.81 0.13
C THR A 101 8.11 -14.16 0.00
N ALA A 102 8.43 -15.44 -0.12
CA ALA A 102 9.79 -15.92 -0.32
C ALA A 102 9.84 -16.87 -1.51
N LEU A 103 10.80 -16.65 -2.41
CA LEU A 103 10.96 -17.38 -3.66
C LEU A 103 12.41 -17.82 -3.84
N LEU A 104 12.60 -18.93 -4.54
CA LEU A 104 13.93 -19.32 -5.01
C LEU A 104 14.31 -18.42 -6.18
N ASP A 105 15.58 -18.02 -6.25
CA ASP A 105 16.08 -17.23 -7.38
C ASP A 105 15.93 -18.02 -8.71
N GLU A 106 16.02 -19.35 -8.66
CA GLU A 106 15.78 -20.27 -9.79
C GLU A 106 14.34 -20.24 -10.33
N ASP A 107 13.36 -19.89 -9.48
CA ASP A 107 11.94 -19.81 -9.86
C ASP A 107 11.58 -18.46 -10.51
N LEU A 108 12.52 -17.52 -10.54
CA LEU A 108 12.32 -16.16 -11.01
C LEU A 108 12.88 -15.96 -12.43
N PRO A 109 12.24 -15.11 -13.25
CA PRO A 109 12.84 -14.68 -14.51
C PRO A 109 14.13 -13.85 -14.25
N GLU A 110 14.98 -13.73 -15.27
CA GLU A 110 16.25 -12.99 -15.20
C GLU A 110 16.09 -11.54 -14.69
N ALA A 111 14.96 -10.92 -15.03
CA ALA A 111 14.51 -9.65 -14.47
C ALA A 111 13.06 -9.83 -14.00
N ALA A 112 12.86 -9.94 -12.68
CA ALA A 112 11.56 -10.11 -12.06
C ALA A 112 10.95 -8.76 -11.69
N THR A 113 9.83 -8.42 -12.32
CA THR A 113 9.01 -7.27 -11.93
C THR A 113 8.20 -7.62 -10.70
N VAL A 114 8.42 -6.91 -9.60
CA VAL A 114 7.71 -7.09 -8.33
C VAL A 114 6.83 -5.88 -8.08
N LYS A 115 5.53 -6.10 -7.97
CA LYS A 115 4.52 -5.06 -7.75
C LYS A 115 3.79 -5.30 -6.44
N CYS A 116 3.77 -4.31 -5.57
CA CYS A 116 2.90 -4.29 -4.40
C CYS A 116 1.64 -3.49 -4.74
N LEU A 117 0.46 -4.08 -4.52
CA LEU A 117 -0.83 -3.40 -4.68
C LEU A 117 -1.42 -3.08 -3.32
N LEU A 118 -1.55 -1.79 -3.02
CA LEU A 118 -2.18 -1.29 -1.80
C LEU A 118 -3.58 -0.76 -2.11
N GLY A 119 -4.56 -1.18 -1.33
CA GLY A 119 -5.95 -0.74 -1.50
C GLY A 119 -6.64 -0.40 -0.19
N ILE A 120 -7.58 0.54 -0.25
CA ILE A 120 -8.55 0.81 0.81
C ILE A 120 -9.96 0.62 0.20
N PRO A 121 -10.50 -0.62 0.24
CA PRO A 121 -11.70 -0.97 -0.52
C PRO A 121 -12.92 -0.11 -0.19
N LYS A 122 -13.07 0.28 1.09
CA LYS A 122 -14.22 1.05 1.57
C LYS A 122 -14.38 2.42 0.89
N VAL A 123 -13.30 2.98 0.33
CA VAL A 123 -13.29 4.28 -0.37
C VAL A 123 -12.80 4.17 -1.82
N ASN A 124 -12.64 2.95 -2.35
CA ASN A 124 -12.15 2.69 -3.71
C ASN A 124 -10.78 3.33 -4.01
N TYR A 125 -9.93 3.47 -3.00
CA TYR A 125 -8.55 3.93 -3.17
C TYR A 125 -7.64 2.74 -3.51
N ASN A 126 -6.80 2.89 -4.53
CA ASN A 126 -5.79 1.90 -4.91
C ASN A 126 -4.54 2.61 -5.43
N VAL A 127 -3.38 2.10 -5.04
CA VAL A 127 -2.07 2.57 -5.49
C VAL A 127 -1.13 1.37 -5.60
N SER A 128 -0.10 1.47 -6.44
CA SER A 128 0.90 0.41 -6.57
C SER A 128 2.30 0.96 -6.59
N HIS A 129 3.22 0.22 -5.98
CA HIS A 129 4.66 0.44 -6.09
C HIS A 129 5.26 -0.77 -6.80
N GLU A 130 6.33 -0.56 -7.57
CA GLU A 130 6.94 -1.59 -8.40
C GLU A 130 8.46 -1.44 -8.42
N ILE A 131 9.17 -2.57 -8.38
CA ILE A 131 10.62 -2.64 -8.53
C ILE A 131 10.99 -3.78 -9.48
N VAL A 132 12.20 -3.70 -10.04
CA VAL A 132 12.80 -4.82 -10.77
C VAL A 132 13.84 -5.50 -9.88
N TYR A 133 13.70 -6.80 -9.68
CA TYR A 133 14.65 -7.65 -8.97
C TYR A 133 15.42 -8.53 -9.96
N TYR A 134 16.73 -8.62 -9.79
CA TYR A 134 17.61 -9.47 -10.59
C TYR A 134 18.12 -10.64 -9.74
N PRO A 135 17.68 -11.88 -10.03
CA PRO A 135 18.20 -13.09 -9.40
C PRO A 135 19.69 -13.28 -9.71
N GLY A 136 20.45 -13.81 -8.75
CA GLY A 136 21.89 -14.08 -8.91
C GLY A 136 22.83 -12.93 -8.50
N ASN A 137 24.13 -13.18 -8.68
CA ASN A 137 25.23 -12.42 -8.07
C ASN A 137 25.60 -11.10 -8.77
N PHE A 138 24.61 -10.30 -9.18
CA PHE A 138 24.86 -8.92 -9.58
C PHE A 138 24.72 -7.99 -8.38
N ALA A 139 25.81 -7.85 -7.63
CA ALA A 139 26.05 -6.68 -6.79
C ALA A 139 26.26 -5.47 -7.71
N VAL A 140 25.17 -4.88 -8.21
CA VAL A 140 25.20 -3.52 -8.77
C VAL A 140 24.08 -2.72 -8.10
N GLN A 141 24.40 -2.15 -6.94
CA GLN A 141 23.68 -0.99 -6.44
C GLN A 141 23.87 0.14 -7.46
N SER A 142 22.95 0.27 -8.41
CA SER A 142 22.84 1.47 -9.22
C SER A 142 21.53 2.17 -8.85
N SER A 143 21.60 3.01 -7.83
CA SER A 143 20.62 4.06 -7.62
C SER A 143 20.82 5.11 -8.72
N ILE A 144 20.31 4.85 -9.92
CA ILE A 144 20.19 5.90 -10.93
C ILE A 144 19.05 6.81 -10.47
N LYS A 145 19.38 7.78 -9.62
CA LYS A 145 18.59 9.01 -9.54
C LYS A 145 18.74 9.69 -10.89
N MET A 146 17.76 9.47 -11.76
CA MET A 146 17.65 10.17 -13.03
C MET A 146 17.33 11.63 -12.73
N ALA A 147 18.37 12.42 -12.49
CA ALA A 147 18.26 13.87 -12.42
C ALA A 147 18.04 14.37 -13.86
N LEU A 148 16.81 14.78 -14.16
CA LEU A 148 16.51 15.56 -15.36
C LEU A 148 17.25 16.90 -15.25
N ILE A 149 18.42 17.01 -15.88
CA ILE A 149 19.05 18.29 -16.15
C ILE A 149 18.33 18.88 -17.37
N ASN A 150 17.34 19.73 -17.14
CA ASN A 150 16.83 20.61 -18.19
C ASN A 150 17.84 21.74 -18.41
N ILE A 151 18.69 21.59 -19.43
CA ILE A 151 19.40 22.72 -20.04
C ILE A 151 18.53 23.21 -21.20
N PHE A 152 17.84 24.33 -21.02
CA PHE A 152 17.42 25.17 -22.14
C PHE A 152 18.11 26.53 -21.98
N ASN A 153 18.76 26.93 -23.07
CA ASN A 153 19.48 28.18 -23.31
C ASN A 153 18.67 29.44 -22.99
#